data_AF-A0A7X7C137-F1
#
_entry.id   AF-A0A7X7C137-F1
#
_cell.length_a   1.000
_cell.length_b   1.000
_cell.length_c   1.000
_cell.angle_alpha   90.00
_cell.angle_beta   90.00
_cell.angle_gamma   90.00
#
_symmetry.space_group_name_H-M   'P 1'
#
loop_
_entity.id
_entity.type
_entity.pdbx_description
1 polymer ?
#
loop_
_entity_poly.entity_id
_entity_poly.type
_entity_poly.pdbx_seq_one_letter_code
_entity_poly.pdbx_strand_id
1 'polypeptide(L)'
;TTCWNGYLSDWDIIDNKLYLIDVFPCFTDEEGENIMSMENLFPEQDRVFAHWYSGELTIQKGELLNYVHRGYESAYEEHIYIKIEDGIVVDTWVEDNRDKEFGE
;
A
#
# COMPACT_ATOMS: atom_id res chain seq x y z
N THR A 1 -10.97 1.94 8.37
CA THR A 1 -9.52 1.70 8.25
C THR A 1 -8.92 1.83 9.62
N THR A 2 -8.68 0.71 10.28
CA THR A 2 -7.97 0.75 11.57
C THR A 2 -6.49 0.57 11.23
N CYS A 3 -5.63 1.36 11.85
CA CYS A 3 -4.20 1.31 11.61
C CYS A 3 -3.54 0.25 12.51
N TRP A 4 -3.75 -1.03 12.18
CA TRP A 4 -3.30 -2.16 13.01
C TRP A 4 -1.77 -2.28 13.03
N ASN A 5 -1.11 -1.81 11.97
CA ASN A 5 0.34 -1.88 11.83
C ASN A 5 1.08 -0.68 12.47
N GLY A 6 0.35 0.25 13.10
CA GLY A 6 0.95 1.40 13.79
C GLY A 6 1.29 2.60 12.92
N TYR A 7 1.30 2.45 11.60
CA TYR A 7 1.52 3.55 10.66
C TYR A 7 0.77 3.36 9.34
N LEU A 8 0.61 4.48 8.62
CA LEU A 8 0.26 4.59 7.22
C LEU A 8 1.48 5.12 6.46
N SER A 9 1.47 5.01 5.14
CA SER A 9 2.61 5.44 4.32
C SER A 9 2.16 5.74 2.91
N ASP A 10 2.80 6.75 2.31
CA ASP A 10 2.61 7.13 0.91
C ASP A 10 3.76 6.60 0.07
N TRP A 11 3.41 6.07 -1.10
CA TRP A 11 4.34 5.43 -2.01
C TRP A 11 4.12 5.93 -3.43
N ASP A 12 5.23 6.11 -4.17
CA ASP A 12 5.21 6.46 -5.59
C ASP A 12 5.90 5.38 -6.41
N ILE A 13 5.41 5.17 -7.63
CA ILE A 13 6.11 4.41 -8.67
C ILE A 13 6.54 5.39 -9.75
N ILE A 14 7.86 5.54 -9.94
CA ILE A 14 8.45 6.46 -10.92
C ILE A 14 9.54 5.72 -11.68
N ASP A 15 9.47 5.75 -13.01
CA ASP A 15 10.38 5.01 -13.89
C ASP A 15 10.52 3.53 -13.48
N ASN A 16 9.38 2.89 -13.20
CA ASN A 16 9.26 1.50 -12.72
C ASN A 16 9.96 1.22 -11.38
N LYS A 17 10.26 2.24 -10.57
CA LYS A 17 10.86 2.08 -9.24
C LYS A 17 9.88 2.51 -8.16
N LEU A 18 9.75 1.69 -7.13
CA LEU A 18 8.97 1.99 -5.94
C LEU A 18 9.76 2.88 -4.99
N TYR A 19 9.15 3.97 -4.55
CA TYR A 19 9.69 4.89 -3.57
C TYR A 19 8.73 5.04 -2.40
N LEU A 20 9.28 5.02 -1.19
CA LEU A 20 8.59 5.51 0.00
C LEU A 20 8.70 7.04 0.00
N ILE A 21 7.56 7.72 0.09
CA ILE A 21 7.48 9.19 0.06
C ILE A 21 7.21 9.75 1.45
N ASP A 22 6.30 9.12 2.21
CA ASP A 22 6.00 9.57 3.56
C ASP A 22 5.54 8.41 4.46
N VAL A 23 5.66 8.61 5.78
CA VAL A 23 5.18 7.68 6.80
C VAL A 23 4.46 8.47 7.88
N PHE A 24 3.21 8.07 8.15
CA PHE A 24 2.36 8.70 9.14
C PHE A 24 2.12 7.72 10.30
N PRO A 25 2.58 8.03 11.52
CA PRO A 25 2.28 7.19 12.66
C PRO A 25 0.81 7.35 13.02
N CYS A 26 0.19 6.25 13.43
CA CYS A 26 -1.19 6.26 13.88
C CYS A 26 -1.33 6.47 15.39
N PHE A 27 -0.20 6.44 16.10
CA PHE A 27 -0.10 6.61 17.54
C PHE A 27 1.13 7.46 17.84
N THR A 28 1.04 8.30 18.87
CA THR A 28 2.17 9.05 19.42
C THR A 28 2.78 8.29 20.58
N ASP A 29 3.99 8.69 21.00
CA ASP A 29 4.55 8.22 22.28
C ASP A 29 3.85 8.86 23.50
N GLU A 30 4.39 8.58 24.70
CA GLU A 30 3.88 9.08 25.98
C GLU A 30 3.95 10.61 26.11
N GLU A 31 4.84 11.27 25.37
CA GLU A 31 5.03 12.72 25.35
C GLU A 31 4.18 13.40 24.26
N GLY A 32 3.52 12.61 23.41
CA GLY A 32 2.68 13.09 22.31
C GLY A 32 3.46 13.32 21.01
N GLU A 33 4.69 12.83 20.90
CA GLU A 33 5.51 12.99 19.71
C GLU A 33 5.29 11.89 18.67
N ASN A 34 5.41 12.27 17.40
CA ASN A 34 5.36 11.35 16.27
C ASN A 34 6.72 10.67 16.10
N ILE A 35 6.86 9.48 16.67
CA ILE A 35 8.12 8.73 16.63
C ILE A 35 8.48 8.17 15.25
N MET A 36 7.50 8.03 14.35
CA MET A 36 7.71 7.48 13.01
C MET A 36 7.47 8.55 11.97
N SER A 37 8.54 9.07 11.40
CA SER A 37 8.52 10.07 10.34
C SER A 37 9.63 9.76 9.33
N MET A 38 9.56 10.34 8.13
CA MET A 38 10.64 10.23 7.16
C MET A 38 11.97 10.73 7.74
N GLU A 39 11.96 11.85 8.47
CA GLU A 39 13.19 12.41 9.06
C GLU A 39 13.82 11.46 10.11
N ASN A 40 13.00 10.74 10.88
CA ASN A 40 13.53 9.79 11.87
C ASN A 40 14.06 8.50 11.23
N LEU A 41 13.43 8.04 10.15
CA LEU A 41 13.77 6.76 9.49
C LEU A 41 14.88 6.93 8.43
N PHE A 42 14.80 8.02 7.69
CA PHE A 42 15.63 8.34 6.52
C PHE A 42 15.95 9.84 6.50
N PRO A 43 16.82 10.33 7.42
CA PRO A 43 17.14 11.74 7.53
C PRO A 43 17.59 12.34 6.20
N GLU A 44 17.19 13.58 5.94
CA GLU A 44 17.57 14.36 4.75
C GLU A 44 17.15 13.75 3.38
N GLN A 45 16.21 12.79 3.37
CA GLN A 45 15.71 12.17 2.14
C GLN A 45 14.24 12.52 1.89
N ASP A 46 13.98 13.22 0.77
CA ASP A 46 12.61 13.54 0.32
C ASP A 46 11.84 12.30 -0.19
N ARG A 47 12.56 11.24 -0.57
CA ARG A 47 12.03 9.95 -1.00
C ARG A 47 13.10 8.88 -0.91
N VAL A 48 12.71 7.63 -0.71
CA VAL A 48 13.64 6.52 -0.54
C VAL A 48 13.32 5.40 -1.50
N PHE A 49 14.30 5.00 -2.31
CA PHE A 49 14.15 3.85 -3.21
C PHE A 49 14.00 2.57 -2.39
N ALA A 50 12.88 1.88 -2.56
CA ALA A 50 12.48 0.74 -1.76
C ALA A 50 13.10 -0.57 -2.25
N HIS A 51 14.42 -0.60 -2.39
CA HIS A 51 15.16 -1.76 -2.91
C HIS A 51 15.00 -3.02 -2.06
N TRP A 52 14.49 -2.90 -0.84
CA TRP A 52 14.24 -4.01 0.09
C TRP A 52 12.89 -4.69 -0.13
N TYR A 53 11.99 -4.10 -0.93
CA TYR A 53 10.65 -4.62 -1.11
C TYR A 53 10.55 -5.52 -2.35
N SER A 54 10.03 -6.73 -2.14
CA SER A 54 9.64 -7.68 -3.19
C SER A 54 8.28 -8.27 -2.82
N GLY A 55 7.30 -8.13 -3.70
CA GLY A 55 5.90 -8.48 -3.38
C GLY A 55 4.91 -8.01 -4.45
N GLU A 56 3.63 -8.06 -4.10
CA GLU A 56 2.53 -7.61 -4.95
C GLU A 56 1.76 -6.51 -4.23
N LEU A 57 1.54 -5.39 -4.93
CA LEU A 57 0.63 -4.34 -4.49
C LEU A 57 -0.71 -4.51 -5.21
N THR A 58 -1.80 -4.34 -4.49
CA THR A 58 -3.16 -4.35 -5.05
C THR A 58 -3.80 -2.99 -4.83
N ILE A 59 -4.29 -2.38 -5.91
CA ILE A 59 -5.08 -1.15 -5.88
C ILE A 59 -6.53 -1.53 -6.22
N GLN A 60 -7.44 -1.26 -5.30
CA GLN A 60 -8.87 -1.50 -5.45
C GLN A 60 -9.53 -0.24 -6.03
N LYS A 61 -10.31 -0.38 -7.10
CA LYS A 61 -10.90 0.75 -7.83
C LYS A 61 -12.36 0.46 -8.19
N GLY A 62 -13.18 1.52 -8.13
CA GLY A 62 -14.60 1.45 -8.45
C GLY A 62 -15.46 1.13 -7.25
N GLU A 63 -16.69 0.68 -7.52
CA GLU A 63 -17.65 0.31 -6.47
C GLU A 63 -17.28 -1.01 -5.78
N LEU A 64 -17.70 -1.15 -4.53
CA LEU A 64 -17.58 -2.39 -3.77
C LEU A 64 -18.63 -3.40 -4.26
N LEU A 65 -18.18 -4.52 -4.83
CA LEU A 65 -19.05 -5.58 -5.33
C LEU A 65 -19.37 -6.63 -4.28
N ASN A 66 -18.37 -7.00 -3.47
CA ASN A 66 -18.56 -7.97 -2.39
C ASN A 66 -17.77 -7.55 -1.15
N TYR A 67 -18.47 -7.46 -0.02
CA TYR A 67 -17.87 -7.06 1.25
C TYR A 67 -17.51 -8.28 2.08
N VAL A 68 -16.23 -8.40 2.45
CA VAL A 68 -15.77 -9.41 3.41
C VAL A 68 -15.43 -8.71 4.73
N HIS A 69 -16.03 -9.19 5.82
CA HIS A 69 -16.01 -8.47 7.11
C HIS A 69 -14.63 -8.46 7.79
N ARG A 70 -13.70 -9.34 7.40
CA ARG A 70 -12.31 -9.38 7.87
C ARG A 70 -11.32 -9.47 6.72
N GLY A 71 -10.27 -8.67 6.77
CA GLY A 71 -9.14 -8.73 5.83
C GLY A 71 -9.25 -7.76 4.66
N TYR A 72 -8.44 -8.01 3.64
CA TYR A 72 -8.37 -7.24 2.39
C TYR A 72 -9.08 -7.95 1.23
N GLU A 73 -9.94 -8.92 1.54
CA GLU A 73 -10.58 -9.85 0.59
C GLU A 73 -11.87 -9.30 -0.04
N SER A 74 -12.26 -8.07 0.29
CA SER A 74 -13.36 -7.39 -0.39
C SER A 74 -13.06 -7.22 -1.88
N ALA A 75 -14.05 -7.46 -2.73
CA ALA A 75 -13.92 -7.32 -4.16
C ALA A 75 -14.52 -6.00 -4.63
N TYR A 76 -13.73 -5.23 -5.36
CA TYR A 76 -14.15 -4.01 -6.05
C TYR A 76 -14.22 -4.27 -7.55
N GLU A 77 -14.90 -3.40 -8.30
CA GLU A 77 -15.06 -3.54 -9.76
C GLU A 77 -13.75 -3.87 -10.49
N GLU A 78 -12.66 -3.18 -10.16
CA GLU A 78 -11.35 -3.42 -10.75
C GLU A 78 -10.27 -3.53 -9.66
N HIS A 79 -9.42 -4.54 -9.78
CA HIS A 79 -8.16 -4.62 -9.03
C HIS A 79 -6.98 -4.45 -9.97
N ILE A 80 -6.09 -3.52 -9.65
CA ILE A 80 -4.80 -3.36 -10.35
C ILE A 80 -3.74 -4.02 -9.48
N TYR A 81 -3.04 -4.98 -10.05
CA TYR A 81 -1.96 -5.69 -9.41
C TYR A 81 -0.62 -5.23 -9.97
N ILE A 82 0.33 -4.97 -9.09
CA ILE A 82 1.68 -4.51 -9.45
C ILE A 82 2.68 -5.44 -8.77
N LYS A 83 3.40 -6.24 -9.56
CA LYS A 83 4.45 -7.12 -9.05
C LYS A 83 5.77 -6.37 -8.99
N ILE A 84 6.42 -6.44 -7.85
CA ILE A 84 7.67 -5.74 -7.54
C ILE A 84 8.74 -6.75 -7.13
N GLU A 85 9.93 -6.61 -7.71
CA GLU A 85 11.14 -7.35 -7.34
C GLU A 85 12.26 -6.34 -7.06
N ASP A 86 12.80 -6.35 -5.85
CA ASP A 86 13.87 -5.48 -5.34
C ASP A 86 13.61 -3.99 -5.63
N GLY A 87 12.37 -3.56 -5.35
CA GLY A 87 11.87 -2.20 -5.59
C GLY A 87 11.56 -1.88 -7.06
N ILE A 88 11.71 -2.82 -8.00
CA ILE A 88 11.44 -2.63 -9.43
C ILE A 88 10.10 -3.26 -9.81
N VAL A 89 9.26 -2.51 -10.50
CA VAL A 89 8.04 -3.04 -11.12
C VAL A 89 8.42 -3.97 -12.26
N VAL A 90 8.06 -5.24 -12.13
CA VAL A 90 8.34 -6.28 -13.14
C VAL A 90 7.11 -6.71 -13.92
N ASP A 91 5.91 -6.49 -13.37
CA ASP A 91 4.66 -6.80 -14.05
C ASP A 91 3.50 -5.94 -13.53
N THR A 92 2.47 -5.74 -14.35
CA THR A 92 1.24 -5.06 -13.96
C THR A 92 0.06 -5.60 -14.77
N TRP A 93 -1.01 -5.98 -14.08
CA TRP A 93 -2.24 -6.43 -14.73
C TRP A 93 -3.48 -5.90 -14.02
N VAL A 94 -4.58 -5.89 -14.75
CA VAL A 94 -5.89 -5.47 -14.25
C VAL A 94 -6.80 -6.68 -14.24
N GLU A 95 -7.52 -6.85 -13.14
CA GLU A 95 -8.56 -7.84 -12.99
C GLU A 95 -9.91 -7.14 -12.85
N ASP A 96 -10.83 -7.42 -13.78
CA ASP A 96 -12.22 -6.98 -13.71
C ASP A 96 -13.03 -8.02 -12.94
N ASN A 97 -13.70 -7.58 -11.89
CA ASN A 97 -14.45 -8.43 -10.98
C ASN A 97 -15.98 -8.37 -11.20
N ARG A 98 -16.48 -7.58 -12.17
CA ARG A 98 -17.92 -7.33 -12.34
C ARG A 98 -18.73 -8.57 -12.74
N ASP A 99 -18.11 -9.49 -13.47
CA ASP A 99 -18.74 -10.74 -13.92
C ASP A 99 -18.42 -11.94 -13.02
N LYS A 100 -17.80 -11.72 -11.86
CA LYS A 100 -17.44 -12.78 -10.93
C LYS A 100 -18.59 -13.12 -9.99
N GLU A 101 -18.80 -14.42 -9.77
CA GLU A 101 -19.66 -14.90 -8.70
C GLU A 101 -18.88 -14.93 -7.39
N PHE A 102 -19.42 -14.26 -6.37
CA PHE A 102 -18.89 -14.31 -5.01
C PHE A 102 -19.76 -15.27 -4.20
N GLY A 103 -19.16 -16.33 -3.66
CA GLY A 103 -19.87 -17.28 -2.79
C GLY A 103 -20.28 -16.63 -1.46
N GLU A 104 -21.33 -17.19 -0.85
CA GLU A 104 -21.79 -16.83 0.50
C GLU A 104 -20.80 -17.23 1.61
#